data_AF-A0A3D0UMT4-F1
#
_entry.id   AF-A0A3D0UMT4-F1
#
_cell.length_a   1.000
_cell.length_b   1.000
_cell.length_c   1.000
_cell.angle_alpha   90.00
_cell.angle_beta   90.00
_cell.angle_gamma   90.00
#
_symmetry.space_group_name_H-M   'P 1'
#
loop_
_entity.id
_entity.type
_entity.pdbx_description
1 polymer ?
#
loop_
_entity_poly.entity_id
_entity_poly.type
_entity_poly.pdbx_seq_one_letter_code
_entity_poly.pdbx_strand_id
1 'polypeptide(L)' 'MLGRRILLVVISFAIGYAVTYFIVTVLLDTTVAEFWVGPEQPVNIPYFLLVGFFIALAVGIWLDKFMGTEILPK' A
#
# COMPACT_ATOMS: atom_id res chain seq x y z
N MET A 1 -8.31 11.67 18.97
CA MET A 1 -8.90 10.79 17.95
C MET A 1 -8.33 11.07 16.56
N LEU A 2 -8.51 12.27 16.00
CA LEU A 2 -8.12 12.60 14.61
C LEU A 2 -6.62 12.39 14.30
N GLY A 3 -5.72 12.87 15.16
CA GLY A 3 -4.27 12.73 14.94
C GLY A 3 -3.79 11.29 14.86
N ARG A 4 -4.33 10.38 15.69
CA ARG A 4 -4.01 8.95 15.64
C ARG A 4 -4.53 8.29 14.37
N ARG A 5 -5.71 8.71 13.90
CA ARG A 5 -6.31 8.21 12.64
C ARG A 5 -5.49 8.63 11.43
N ILE A 6 -5.05 9.90 11.38
CA ILE A 6 -4.17 10.39 10.31
C ILE A 6 -2.84 9.64 10.34
N LEU A 7 -2.24 9.46 11.52
CA LEU A 7 -0.99 8.71 11.66
C LEU A 7 -1.14 7.27 11.17
N LEU A 8 -2.23 6.59 11.55
CA LEU A 8 -2.53 5.24 11.06
C LEU A 8 -2.61 5.21 9.54
N VAL A 9 -3.37 6.13 8.93
CA VAL A 9 -3.51 6.22 7.47
C VAL A 9 -2.14 6.39 6.83
N VAL A 10 -1.33 7.35 7.30
CA VAL A 10 0.02 7.61 6.76
C VAL A 10 0.92 6.37 6.84
N ILE A 11 0.98 5.72 8.01
CA ILE A 11 1.79 4.51 8.21
C ILE A 11 1.31 3.38 7.28
N SER A 12 0.00 3.21 7.16
CA SER A 12 -0.60 2.14 6.36
C SER A 12 -0.29 2.31 4.87
N PHE A 13 -0.42 3.53 4.35
CA PHE A 13 -0.06 3.85 2.97
C PHE A 13 1.45 3.73 2.72
N ALA A 14 2.29 4.15 3.66
CA ALA A 14 3.74 4.00 3.56
C ALA A 14 4.14 2.50 3.48
N ILE A 15 3.56 1.65 4.32
CA ILE A 15 3.79 0.21 4.29
C ILE A 15 3.26 -0.41 3.00
N GLY A 16 2.03 -0.07 2.58
CA GLY A 16 1.46 -0.58 1.33
C GLY A 16 2.32 -0.24 0.11
N TYR A 17 2.81 0.99 0.02
CA TYR A 17 3.75 1.41 -1.03
C TYR A 17 5.07 0.65 -0.94
N ALA A 18 5.69 0.56 0.24
CA ALA A 18 6.98 -0.10 0.44
C ALA A 18 6.93 -1.60 0.10
N VAL A 19 5.86 -2.30 0.51
CA VAL A 19 5.66 -3.72 0.19
C VAL A 19 5.47 -3.91 -1.31
N THR A 20 4.66 -3.07 -1.95
CA THR A 20 4.44 -3.16 -3.41
C THR A 20 5.72 -2.86 -4.17
N TYR A 21 6.47 -1.84 -3.76
CA TYR A 21 7.79 -1.52 -4.29
C TYR A 21 8.74 -2.71 -4.16
N PHE A 22 8.79 -3.35 -3.00
CA PHE A 22 9.62 -4.52 -2.75
C PHE A 22 9.22 -5.71 -3.64
N ILE A 23 7.92 -5.98 -3.80
CA ILE A 23 7.42 -7.02 -4.71
C ILE A 23 7.92 -6.77 -6.14
N VAL A 24 7.76 -5.54 -6.64
CA VAL A 24 8.17 -5.20 -8.01
C VAL A 24 9.68 -5.30 -8.19
N THR A 25 10.45 -4.71 -7.27
CA THR A 25 11.91 -4.62 -7.44
C THR A 25 12.67 -5.87 -7.09
N VAL A 26 12.16 -6.71 -6.18
CA VAL A 26 12.88 -7.88 -5.68
C VAL A 26 12.28 -9.19 -6.16
N LEU A 27 10.95 -9.31 -6.19
CA LEU A 27 10.30 -10.57 -6.59
C LEU A 27 10.09 -10.67 -8.09
N LEU A 28 9.81 -9.55 -8.76
CA LEU A 28 9.60 -9.49 -10.21
C LEU A 28 10.87 -9.10 -10.98
N ASP A 29 11.97 -8.80 -10.28
CA ASP A 29 13.26 -8.42 -10.87
C ASP A 29 13.13 -7.34 -11.96
N THR A 30 12.26 -6.36 -11.73
CA THR A 30 11.98 -5.26 -12.66
C THR A 30 12.04 -3.92 -11.93
N THR A 31 12.27 -2.84 -12.67
CA THR A 31 12.20 -1.50 -12.08
C THR A 31 10.75 -1.03 -11.99
N VAL A 32 10.46 -0.13 -11.05
CA VAL A 32 9.15 0.52 -10.97
C VAL A 32 8.83 1.29 -12.26
N ALA A 33 9.83 1.86 -12.93
CA ALA A 33 9.66 2.58 -14.19
C ALA A 33 9.26 1.64 -15.35
N GLU A 34 9.93 0.49 -15.47
CA GLU A 34 9.58 -0.54 -16.45
C GLU A 34 8.25 -1.20 -16.12
N PHE A 35 7.95 -1.41 -14.84
CA PHE A 35 6.64 -1.88 -14.43
C PHE A 35 5.58 -0.87 -14.84
N TRP A 36 5.74 0.42 -14.54
CA TRP A 36 4.72 1.45 -14.79
C TRP A 36 4.50 1.81 -16.26
N VAL A 37 5.55 1.80 -17.08
CA VAL A 37 5.54 2.37 -18.45
C VAL A 37 6.07 1.39 -19.51
N GLY A 38 6.37 0.15 -19.12
CA GLY A 38 6.99 -0.84 -19.99
C GLY A 38 6.13 -1.17 -21.23
N PRO A 39 6.75 -1.28 -22.42
CA PRO A 39 6.04 -1.58 -23.67
C PRO A 39 5.38 -2.97 -23.68
N GLU A 40 5.80 -3.87 -22.79
CA GLU A 40 5.28 -5.23 -22.69
C GLU A 40 4.04 -5.36 -21.78
N GLN A 41 3.74 -4.34 -20.94
CA GLN A 41 2.61 -4.40 -19.98
C GLN A 41 1.86 -3.06 -19.88
N PRO A 42 0.82 -2.83 -20.70
CA PRO A 42 0.18 -1.51 -20.86
C PRO A 42 -0.77 -1.06 -19.72
N VAL A 43 -0.93 -1.81 -18.61
CA VAL A 43 -1.97 -1.55 -17.59
C VAL A 43 -1.42 -1.50 -16.15
N ASN A 44 -0.23 -0.96 -15.94
CA ASN A 44 0.49 -1.20 -14.68
C ASN A 44 0.47 -0.09 -13.63
N ILE A 45 0.24 1.18 -13.99
CA ILE A 45 0.14 2.25 -12.97
C ILE A 45 -1.12 2.05 -12.09
N PRO A 46 -2.34 1.85 -12.66
CA PRO A 46 -3.51 1.60 -11.84
C PRO A 46 -3.34 0.31 -11.03
N TYR A 47 -2.75 -0.73 -11.62
CA TYR A 47 -2.52 -2.01 -10.94
C TYR A 47 -1.56 -1.88 -9.75
N PHE A 48 -0.40 -1.23 -9.92
CA PHE A 48 0.55 -0.98 -8.83
C PHE A 48 -0.10 -0.24 -7.68
N LEU A 49 -0.85 0.83 -7.99
CA LEU A 49 -1.55 1.62 -6.99
C LEU A 49 -2.68 0.82 -6.31
N LEU A 50 -3.40 -0.01 -7.06
CA LEU A 50 -4.48 -0.84 -6.53
C LEU A 50 -3.95 -1.90 -5.56
N VAL A 51 -2.86 -2.59 -5.94
CA VAL A 51 -2.19 -3.58 -5.08
C VAL A 51 -1.67 -2.92 -3.81
N GLY A 52 -0.96 -1.80 -3.93
CA GLY A 52 -0.48 -1.05 -2.78
C GLY A 52 -1.60 -0.51 -1.89
N PHE A 53 -2.72 -0.10 -2.48
CA PHE A 53 -3.92 0.33 -1.76
C PHE A 53 -4.55 -0.83 -0.97
N PHE A 54 -4.71 -2.01 -1.56
CA PHE A 54 -5.26 -3.16 -0.83
C PHE A 54 -4.36 -3.61 0.32
N ILE A 55 -3.03 -3.60 0.11
CA ILE A 55 -2.07 -3.88 1.19
C ILE A 55 -2.17 -2.81 2.28
N ALA A 56 -2.23 -1.52 1.90
CA ALA A 56 -2.40 -0.42 2.84
C ALA A 56 -3.70 -0.56 3.65
N LEU A 57 -4.81 -0.95 3.03
CA LEU A 57 -6.07 -1.21 3.74
C LEU A 57 -5.94 -2.36 4.73
N ALA A 58 -5.36 -3.49 4.30
CA ALA A 58 -5.16 -4.65 5.17
C ALA A 58 -4.29 -4.29 6.40
N VAL A 59 -3.21 -3.54 6.17
CA VAL A 59 -2.32 -3.05 7.23
C VAL A 59 -3.04 -2.03 8.12
N GLY A 60 -3.84 -1.12 7.55
CA GLY A 60 -4.60 -0.14 8.32
C GLY A 60 -5.64 -0.78 9.23
N ILE A 61 -6.36 -1.80 8.75
CA ILE A 61 -7.29 -2.60 9.56
C ILE A 61 -6.55 -3.33 10.68
N TRP A 62 -5.38 -3.87 10.39
CA TRP A 62 -4.55 -4.54 11.40
C TRP A 62 -4.02 -3.56 12.44
N LEU A 63 -3.50 -2.41 12.04
CA LEU A 63 -3.00 -1.35 12.93
C LEU A 63 -4.11 -0.70 13.76
N ASP A 64 -5.34 -0.61 13.25
CA ASP A 64 -6.50 -0.06 13.98
C ASP A 64 -6.73 -0.81 15.29
N LYS A 65 -6.51 -2.14 15.28
CA LYS A 65 -6.61 -2.99 16.48
C LYS A 65 -5.59 -2.65 17.56
N PHE A 66 -4.40 -2.19 17.19
CA PHE A 66 -3.33 -1.84 18.15
C PHE A 66 -3.36 -0.37 18.55
N MET A 67 -3.75 0.52 17.63
CA MET A 67 -3.74 1.97 17.85
C MET A 67 -5.01 2.49 18.53
N GLY A 68 -6.05 1.65 18.65
CA GLY A 68 -7.31 1.99 19.30
C GLY A 68 -8.00 3.18 18.62
N THR A 69 -7.90 3.26 17.30
CA THR A 69 -8.41 4.37 16.50
C THR A 69 -9.91 4.27 16.20
N GLU A 70 -10.50 3.10 16.43
CA GLU A 70 -11.92 2.76 16.24
C GLU A 70 -12.40 3.23 14.85
N ILE A 71 -11.59 2.95 13.81
CA ILE A 71 -11.97 3.22 12.42
C ILE A 71 -13.01 2.21 11.96
N LEU A 72 -12.84 0.95 12.36
CA LEU A 72 -13.86 -0.07 12.17
C LEU A 72 -14.84 -0.13 13.36
N PRO A 73 -16.14 -0.33 13.11
CA PRO A 73 -17.09 -0.63 14.17
C PRO A 73 -16.71 -1.95 14.86
N LYS A 74 -17.08 -2.06 16.13
CA LYS A 74 -16.80 -3.24 16.99
C LYS A 74 -17.60 -4.46 16.56
#